data_AF-A0A3B8P6C6-F1
#
_entry.id   AF-A0A3B8P6C6-F1
#
_cell.length_a   1.000
_cell.length_b   1.000
_cell.length_c   1.000
_cell.angle_alpha   90.00
_cell.angle_beta   90.00
_cell.angle_gamma   90.00
#
_symmetry.space_group_name_H-M   'P 1'
#
loop_
_entity.id
_entity.type
_entity.pdbx_description
1 polymer ?
#
loop_
_entity_poly.entity_id
_entity_poly.type
_entity_poly.pdbx_seq_one_letter_code
_entity_poly.pdbx_strand_id
1 'polypeptide(L)' 'MNRFNPAKLKLSKWTATQPQNREKHFLVTDLELDEHSGELLRVELQAVYSKRSEWLDWRVLRDAQVWAMGWR' A
#
# COMPACT_ATOMS: atom_id res chain seq x y z
N MET A 1 -13.60 5.45 0.07
CA MET A 1 -12.98 4.30 0.77
C MET A 1 -12.70 3.20 -0.25
N ASN A 2 -11.44 2.79 -0.42
CA ASN A 2 -11.07 1.74 -1.36
C ASN A 2 -11.57 0.37 -0.87
N ARG A 3 -12.19 -0.40 -1.76
CA ARG A 3 -12.68 -1.75 -1.46
C ARG A 3 -11.76 -2.79 -2.09
N PHE A 4 -10.98 -3.47 -1.27
CA PHE A 4 -10.09 -4.56 -1.67
C PHE A 4 -10.10 -5.67 -0.61
N ASN A 5 -9.61 -6.84 -1.00
CA ASN A 5 -9.36 -7.97 -0.11
C ASN A 5 -7.92 -7.87 0.43
N PRO A 6 -7.71 -7.73 1.76
CA PRO A 6 -6.39 -7.66 2.37
C PRO A 6 -5.46 -8.81 1.96
N ALA A 7 -5.98 -10.02 1.79
CA ALA A 7 -5.23 -11.20 1.37
C ALA A 7 -4.65 -11.11 -0.05
N LYS A 8 -5.09 -10.14 -0.86
CA LYS A 8 -4.64 -9.93 -2.25
C LYS A 8 -3.85 -8.63 -2.42
N LEU A 9 -3.28 -8.09 -1.34
CA LEU A 9 -2.53 -6.85 -1.39
C LEU A 9 -1.13 -7.00 -1.98
N LYS A 10 -0.49 -8.15 -1.89
CA LYS A 10 0.86 -8.34 -2.45
C LYS A 10 0.85 -8.09 -3.97
N LEU A 11 1.78 -7.27 -4.45
CA LEU A 11 1.91 -6.77 -5.83
C LEU A 11 0.75 -5.88 -6.31
N SER A 12 -0.12 -5.41 -5.41
CA SER A 12 -1.16 -4.45 -5.77
C SER A 12 -0.56 -3.06 -6.03
N LYS A 13 -1.17 -2.34 -6.99
CA LYS A 13 -0.70 -1.05 -7.50
C LYS A 13 -1.49 0.09 -6.88
N TRP A 14 -0.78 1.12 -6.45
CA TRP A 14 -1.37 2.26 -5.75
C TRP A 14 -0.81 3.58 -6.26
N THR A 15 -1.66 4.58 -6.35
CA THR A 15 -1.29 5.96 -6.63
C THR A 15 -1.52 6.79 -5.36
N ALA A 16 -0.51 7.52 -4.90
CA ALA A 16 -0.68 8.54 -3.88
C ALA A 16 -1.47 9.71 -4.47
N THR A 17 -2.57 10.09 -3.82
CA THR A 17 -3.42 11.23 -4.23
C THR A 17 -2.74 12.57 -3.99
N GLN A 18 -1.86 12.62 -2.98
CA GLN A 18 -1.05 13.77 -2.59
C GLN A 18 0.43 13.37 -2.64
N PRO A 19 1.04 13.30 -3.84
CA PRO A 19 2.40 12.81 -3.99
C PRO A 19 3.40 13.75 -3.30
N GLN A 20 4.30 13.17 -2.52
CA GLN A 20 5.45 13.86 -1.94
C GLN A 20 6.72 13.36 -2.62
N ASN A 21 7.79 14.16 -2.66
CA ASN A 21 9.08 13.76 -3.23
C ASN A 21 9.02 13.25 -4.69
N ARG A 22 8.00 13.67 -5.46
CA ARG A 22 7.69 13.18 -6.83
C ARG A 22 7.32 11.69 -6.87
N GLU A 23 6.98 11.09 -5.74
CA GLU A 23 6.56 9.71 -5.61
C GLU A 23 5.03 9.64 -5.75
N LYS A 24 4.58 9.26 -6.94
CA LYS A 24 3.17 9.10 -7.24
C LYS A 24 2.71 7.65 -7.21
N HIS A 25 3.52 6.74 -7.74
CA HIS A 25 3.16 5.33 -7.87
C HIS A 25 3.91 4.46 -6.89
N PHE A 26 3.17 3.57 -6.26
CA PHE A 26 3.65 2.64 -5.25
C PHE A 26 3.16 1.23 -5.56
N LEU A 27 3.95 0.24 -5.18
CA LEU A 27 3.63 -1.17 -5.25
C LEU A 27 3.70 -1.76 -3.85
N VAL A 28 2.72 -2.57 -3.47
CA VAL A 28 2.87 -3.40 -2.26
C VAL A 28 3.84 -4.53 -2.57
N THR A 29 5.01 -4.53 -1.95
CA THR A 29 6.06 -5.54 -2.16
C THR A 29 5.94 -6.69 -1.18
N ASP A 30 5.55 -6.40 0.06
CA ASP A 30 5.41 -7.41 1.09
C ASP A 30 4.29 -7.14 2.10
N LEU A 31 3.94 -8.17 2.87
CA LEU A 31 2.86 -8.16 3.86
C LEU A 31 3.38 -8.66 5.21
N GLU A 32 3.07 -7.94 6.28
CA GLU A 32 3.34 -8.36 7.64
C GLU A 32 2.04 -8.90 8.25
N LEU A 33 2.05 -10.18 8.61
CA LEU A 33 0.93 -10.87 9.25
C LEU A 33 1.25 -11.11 10.72
N ASP A 34 0.22 -11.06 11.56
CA ASP A 34 0.33 -11.50 12.94
C ASP A 34 0.60 -13.01 13.00
N GLU A 35 1.63 -13.41 13.74
CA GLU A 35 2.11 -14.80 13.76
C GLU A 35 1.10 -15.78 14.39
N HIS A 36 0.17 -15.30 15.22
CA HIS A 36 -0.79 -16.14 15.94
C HIS A 36 -2.14 -16.23 15.23
N SER A 37 -2.68 -15.10 14.82
CA SER A 37 -4.00 -14.97 14.20
C SER A 37 -3.97 -15.02 12.67
N GLY A 38 -2.81 -14.77 12.05
CA GLY A 38 -2.68 -14.64 10.60
C GLY A 38 -3.30 -13.36 10.03
N GLU A 39 -3.69 -12.41 10.89
CA GLU A 39 -4.27 -11.13 10.46
C GLU A 39 -3.22 -10.21 9.83
N LEU A 40 -3.61 -9.46 8.80
CA LEU A 40 -2.74 -8.46 8.20
C LEU A 40 -2.53 -7.28 9.16
N LEU A 41 -1.28 -6.97 9.46
CA LEU A 41 -0.88 -5.86 10.31
C LEU A 41 -0.38 -4.68 9.46
N ARG A 42 0.62 -4.92 8.61
CA ARG A 42 1.25 -3.88 7.79
C ARG A 42 1.52 -4.35 6.37
N VAL A 43 1.72 -3.38 5.50
CA VAL A 43 2.18 -3.60 4.13
C VAL A 43 3.44 -2.81 3.88
N GLU A 44 4.36 -3.38 3.12
CA GLU A 44 5.50 -2.65 2.58
C GLU A 44 5.07 -2.00 1.27
N LEU A 45 5.05 -0.67 1.23
CA LEU A 45 4.87 0.09 -0.01
C LEU A 45 6.22 0.56 -0.52
N GLN A 46 6.52 0.19 -1.77
CA GLN A 46 7.69 0.67 -2.48
C GLN A 46 7.29 1.70 -3.53
N ALA A 47 7.88 2.90 -3.45
CA ALA A 47 7.80 3.91 -4.48
C ALA A 47 8.49 3.42 -5.75
N VAL A 48 7.76 3.41 -6.87
CA VAL A 48 8.28 2.89 -8.15
C VAL A 48 9.48 3.71 -8.65
N TYR A 49 9.41 5.03 -8.46
CA TYR A 49 10.40 6.00 -8.92
C TYR A 49 11.69 5.98 -8.10
N SER A 50 11.61 6.18 -6.79
CA SER A 50 12.77 6.30 -5.91
C SER A 50 13.29 4.97 -5.37
N LYS A 51 12.49 3.90 -5.50
CA LYS A 51 12.71 2.61 -4.83
C LYS A 51 12.71 2.68 -3.30
N ARG A 52 12.27 3.81 -2.70
CA ARG A 52 12.06 3.90 -1.26
C ARG A 52 10.95 2.93 -0.87
N SER A 53 11.23 2.08 0.12
CA SER A 53 10.24 1.24 0.77
C SER A 53 9.88 1.81 2.14
N GLU A 54 8.61 1.67 2.52
CA GLU A 54 8.13 2.00 3.86
C GLU A 54 7.05 1.02 4.30
N TRP A 55 7.05 0.69 5.59
CA TRP A 55 6.03 -0.13 6.21
C TRP A 55 4.93 0.74 6.79
N LEU A 56 3.70 0.49 6.39
CA LEU A 56 2.52 1.23 6.83
C LEU A 56 1.43 0.28 7.31
N ASP A 57 0.58 0.75 8.23
CA ASP A 57 -0.66 0.05 8.56
C ASP A 57 -1.48 -0.15 7.29
N TRP A 58 -1.89 -1.39 6.99
CA TRP A 58 -2.58 -1.70 5.75
C TRP A 58 -3.90 -0.93 5.58
N ARG A 59 -4.51 -0.48 6.67
CA ARG A 59 -5.77 0.28 6.68
C ARG A 59 -5.62 1.64 6.03
N VAL A 60 -4.42 2.22 5.94
CA VAL A 60 -4.21 3.50 5.23
C VAL A 60 -4.64 3.39 3.76
N LEU A 61 -4.47 2.22 3.15
CA LEU A 61 -4.89 1.96 1.76
C LEU A 61 -6.41 2.02 1.58
N ARG A 62 -7.20 1.92 2.66
CA ARG A 62 -8.66 2.12 2.61
C ARG A 62 -9.04 3.58 2.39
N ASP A 63 -8.20 4.52 2.79
CA ASP A 63 -8.49 5.93 2.62
C ASP A 63 -8.28 6.36 1.17
N ALA A 64 -9.38 6.69 0.50
CA ALA A 64 -9.37 7.14 -0.89
C ALA A 64 -8.84 8.58 -1.05
N GLN A 65 -8.72 9.33 0.05
CA GLN A 65 -8.14 10.67 0.06
C GLN A 65 -6.61 10.65 0.12
N VAL A 66 -6.01 9.51 0.48
CA VAL A 66 -4.55 9.32 0.54
C VAL A 66 -4.07 8.40 -0.57
N TRP A 67 -4.83 7.34 -0.85
CA TRP A 67 -4.46 6.30 -1.81
C TRP A 67 -5.55 6.04 -2.82
N ALA A 68 -5.18 5.92 -4.09
CA ALA A 68 -6.05 5.45 -5.16
C ALA A 68 -5.56 4.10 -5.68
N MET A 69 -6.47 3.15 -5.87
CA MET A 69 -6.13 1.86 -6.48
C MET A 69 -5.81 2.00 -7.98
N GLY A 70 -4.78 1.28 -8.42
CA GLY A 70 -4.28 1.24 -9.78
C GLY A 70 -3.20 2.28 -10.06
N TRP A 71 -2.69 2.29 -11.29
CA TRP A 71 -1.86 3.38 -11.80
C TRP A 71 -2.77 4.38 -12.49
N ARG A 72 -3.13 5.43 -11.76
CA ARG A 72 -3.79 6.64 -12.28
C ARG A 72 -2.87 7.84 -12.11
#